data_AF-A0A2G4I2Q6-F1
#
_entry.id   AF-A0A2G4I2Q6-F1
#
_cell.length_a   1.000
_cell.length_b   1.000
_cell.length_c   1.000
_cell.angle_alpha   90.00
_cell.angle_beta   90.00
_cell.angle_gamma   90.00
#
_symmetry.space_group_name_H-M   'P 1'
#
loop_
_entity.id
_entity.type
_entity.pdbx_description
1 polymer ?
#
loop_
_entity_poly.entity_id
_entity_poly.type
_entity_poly.pdbx_seq_one_letter_code
_entity_poly.pdbx_strand_id
1 'polypeptide(L)'
;MEFFAWITHKYIMHGFLWVFHESHHKPRKGKFELNDLFGFMFAIPSVYLVVMGSEAYDWRFYAGLGIALYGLAYFLVHDVFVHQRVMWLRTAQTPYFKAMRQTHHLHHAVHTKAGAEAFGFLFVPKRYFKKYGRG
;
A
#
# COMPACT_ATOMS: atom_id res chain seq x y z
N MET A 1 0.97 -1.94 -11.92
CA MET A 1 0.21 -1.68 -10.68
C MET A 1 0.83 -0.60 -9.81
N GLU A 2 2.14 -0.59 -9.50
CA GLU A 2 2.75 0.44 -8.63
C GLU A 2 2.48 1.88 -9.06
N PHE A 3 2.61 2.22 -10.34
CA PHE A 3 2.30 3.57 -10.82
C PHE A 3 0.85 3.99 -10.51
N PHE A 4 -0.10 3.06 -10.69
CA PHE A 4 -1.50 3.29 -10.35
C PHE A 4 -1.70 3.41 -8.83
N ALA A 5 -1.02 2.59 -8.03
CA ALA A 5 -1.04 2.69 -6.57
C ALA A 5 -0.48 4.05 -6.12
N TRP A 6 0.61 4.53 -6.72
CA TRP A 6 1.20 5.85 -6.44
C TRP A 6 0.23 6.99 -6.77
N ILE A 7 -0.41 6.97 -7.94
CA ILE A 7 -1.40 8.00 -8.33
C ILE A 7 -2.56 7.97 -7.34
N THR A 8 -3.10 6.78 -7.06
CA THR A 8 -4.22 6.61 -6.14
C THR A 8 -3.85 7.14 -4.76
N HIS A 9 -2.69 6.76 -4.24
CA HIS A 9 -2.22 7.22 -2.94
C HIS A 9 -2.07 8.74 -2.90
N LYS A 10 -1.41 9.34 -3.90
CA LYS A 10 -1.12 10.78 -3.93
C LYS A 10 -2.34 11.67 -4.19
N TYR A 11 -3.21 11.28 -5.13
CA TYR A 11 -4.27 12.16 -5.63
C TYR A 11 -5.65 11.81 -5.09
N ILE A 12 -5.89 10.55 -4.74
CA ILE A 12 -7.18 10.10 -4.24
C ILE A 12 -7.13 10.02 -2.70
N MET A 13 -6.21 9.22 -2.16
CA MET A 13 -6.12 8.97 -0.72
C MET A 13 -5.62 10.20 0.05
N HIS A 14 -4.59 10.89 -0.45
CA HIS A 14 -4.14 12.21 0.07
C HIS A 14 -4.91 13.40 -0.54
N GLY A 15 -6.00 13.14 -1.25
CA GLY A 15 -6.86 14.14 -1.84
C GLY A 15 -8.26 14.10 -1.25
N PHE A 16 -9.26 13.86 -2.08
CA PHE A 16 -10.66 13.90 -1.66
C PHE A 16 -11.08 12.75 -0.74
N LEU A 17 -10.35 11.61 -0.74
CA LEU A 17 -10.55 10.52 0.21
C LEU A 17 -9.60 10.57 1.41
N TRP A 18 -9.02 11.75 1.70
CA TRP A 18 -8.23 11.97 2.92
C TRP A 18 -9.01 11.62 4.17
N VAL A 19 -10.33 11.83 4.19
CA VAL A 19 -11.17 11.49 5.36
C VAL A 19 -11.07 10.00 5.74
N PHE A 20 -10.83 9.11 4.76
CA PHE A 20 -10.61 7.68 5.00
C PHE A 20 -9.15 7.38 5.32
N HIS A 21 -8.21 8.08 4.67
CA HIS A 21 -6.79 7.82 4.82
C HIS A 21 -6.17 8.46 6.08
N GLU A 22 -6.79 9.50 6.63
CA GLU A 22 -6.27 10.23 7.79
C GLU A 22 -6.12 9.32 9.03
N SER A 23 -7.05 8.36 9.22
CA SER A 23 -6.98 7.41 10.33
C SER A 23 -5.69 6.60 10.32
N HIS A 24 -5.08 6.43 9.15
CA HIS A 24 -3.84 5.69 8.94
C HIS A 24 -2.58 6.51 9.20
N HIS A 25 -2.67 7.84 9.04
CA HIS A 25 -1.58 8.76 9.38
C HIS A 25 -1.54 9.13 10.86
N LYS A 26 -2.64 8.89 11.59
CA LYS A 26 -2.73 9.13 13.03
C LYS A 26 -2.34 7.87 13.82
N PRO A 27 -1.92 8.01 15.09
CA PRO A 27 -1.74 6.86 15.97
C PRO A 27 -3.00 6.00 16.02
N ARG A 28 -2.84 4.72 15.69
CA ARG A 28 -3.94 3.76 15.57
C ARG A 28 -4.70 3.59 16.88
N LYS A 29 -6.03 3.54 16.79
CA LYS A 29 -6.93 3.18 17.91
C LYS A 29 -7.65 1.86 17.58
N GLY A 30 -7.24 0.77 18.21
CA GLY A 30 -7.88 -0.54 18.04
C GLY A 30 -7.41 -1.31 16.79
N LYS A 31 -8.15 -2.36 16.40
CA LYS A 31 -7.74 -3.31 15.35
C LYS A 31 -8.00 -2.82 13.92
N PHE A 32 -9.03 -2.01 13.73
CA PHE A 32 -9.47 -1.52 12.41
C PHE A 32 -9.27 -0.02 12.28
N GLU A 33 -9.08 0.44 11.05
CA GLU A 33 -8.99 1.85 10.66
C GLU A 33 -9.99 2.14 9.54
N LEU A 34 -10.46 3.39 9.44
CA LEU A 34 -11.32 3.79 8.32
C LEU A 34 -10.62 3.60 6.96
N ASN A 35 -9.28 3.69 6.96
CA ASN A 35 -8.43 3.37 5.83
C ASN A 35 -8.61 1.93 5.29
N ASP A 36 -9.07 0.99 6.10
CA ASP A 36 -9.28 -0.40 5.68
C ASP A 36 -10.37 -0.50 4.58
N LEU A 37 -11.22 0.54 4.44
CA LEU A 37 -12.18 0.66 3.34
C LEU A 37 -11.52 0.64 1.95
N PHE A 38 -10.29 1.13 1.81
CA PHE A 38 -9.59 1.06 0.53
C PHE A 38 -9.35 -0.39 0.09
N GLY A 39 -9.09 -1.30 1.03
CA GLY A 39 -8.99 -2.73 0.74
C GLY A 39 -10.26 -3.26 0.08
N PHE A 40 -11.42 -2.91 0.62
CA PHE A 40 -12.72 -3.27 0.03
C PHE A 40 -12.94 -2.60 -1.33
N MET A 41 -12.58 -1.33 -1.49
CA MET A 41 -12.71 -0.61 -2.77
C MET A 41 -11.91 -1.25 -3.90
N PHE A 42 -10.77 -1.89 -3.61
CA PHE A 42 -10.00 -2.64 -4.61
C PHE A 42 -10.44 -4.10 -4.75
N ALA A 43 -10.93 -4.71 -3.66
CA ALA A 43 -11.41 -6.09 -3.68
C ALA A 43 -12.68 -6.24 -4.55
N ILE A 44 -13.62 -5.31 -4.47
CA ILE A 44 -14.87 -5.35 -5.25
C ILE A 44 -14.61 -5.45 -6.77
N PRO A 45 -13.87 -4.54 -7.43
CA PRO A 45 -13.59 -4.63 -8.85
C PRO A 45 -12.71 -5.85 -9.19
N SER A 46 -11.81 -6.26 -8.30
CA SER A 46 -11.01 -7.48 -8.49
C SER A 46 -11.88 -8.73 -8.56
N VAL A 47 -12.76 -8.94 -7.56
CA VAL A 47 -13.70 -10.08 -7.53
C VAL A 47 -14.65 -10.03 -8.72
N TYR A 48 -15.20 -8.85 -9.04
CA TYR A 48 -16.07 -8.67 -10.20
C TYR A 48 -15.37 -9.12 -11.50
N LEU A 49 -14.14 -8.67 -11.74
CA LEU A 49 -13.38 -9.04 -12.93
C LEU A 49 -13.03 -10.54 -12.97
N VAL A 50 -12.69 -11.14 -11.82
CA VAL A 50 -12.44 -12.58 -11.71
C VAL A 50 -13.71 -13.37 -12.07
N VAL A 51 -14.85 -13.03 -11.48
CA VAL A 51 -16.13 -13.75 -11.73
C VAL A 51 -16.57 -13.58 -13.19
N MET A 52 -16.48 -12.38 -13.75
CA MET A 52 -16.89 -12.12 -15.13
C MET A 52 -15.95 -12.74 -16.17
N GLY A 53 -14.68 -12.97 -15.81
CA GLY A 53 -13.68 -13.54 -16.71
C GLY A 53 -13.45 -15.04 -16.52
N SER A 54 -13.99 -15.67 -15.46
CA SER A 54 -13.59 -17.02 -15.06
C SER A 54 -14.02 -18.12 -16.01
N GLU A 55 -15.11 -17.94 -16.77
CA GLU A 55 -15.58 -18.96 -17.72
C GLU A 55 -14.60 -19.19 -18.87
N ALA A 56 -13.99 -18.12 -19.38
CA ALA A 56 -13.09 -18.15 -20.53
C ALA A 56 -11.62 -17.90 -20.17
N TYR A 57 -11.32 -17.62 -18.90
CA TYR A 57 -10.02 -17.14 -18.43
C TYR A 57 -9.47 -16.01 -19.30
N ASP A 58 -10.31 -15.02 -19.60
CA ASP A 58 -9.93 -13.92 -20.49
C ASP A 58 -9.14 -12.82 -19.75
N TRP A 59 -8.91 -11.70 -20.44
CA TRP A 59 -8.18 -10.57 -19.87
C TRP A 59 -8.78 -10.03 -18.56
N ARG A 60 -10.10 -10.15 -18.35
CA ARG A 60 -10.78 -9.70 -17.11
C ARG A 60 -10.33 -10.57 -15.96
N PHE A 61 -10.28 -11.89 -16.14
CA PHE A 61 -9.82 -12.82 -15.13
C PHE A 61 -8.39 -12.48 -14.69
N TYR A 62 -7.46 -12.33 -15.64
CA TYR A 62 -6.07 -12.01 -15.33
C TYR A 62 -5.90 -10.61 -14.75
N ALA A 63 -6.69 -9.63 -15.18
CA ALA A 63 -6.69 -8.29 -14.58
C ALA A 63 -7.17 -8.33 -13.13
N GLY A 64 -8.29 -9.03 -12.85
CA GLY A 64 -8.82 -9.22 -11.51
C GLY A 64 -7.82 -9.92 -10.59
N LEU A 65 -7.19 -10.99 -11.07
CA LEU A 65 -6.12 -11.70 -10.36
C LEU A 65 -4.91 -10.81 -10.10
N GLY A 66 -4.51 -9.99 -11.07
CA GLY A 66 -3.42 -9.01 -10.91
C GLY A 66 -3.71 -7.99 -9.82
N ILE A 67 -4.95 -7.48 -9.72
CA ILE A 67 -5.37 -6.61 -8.62
C ILE A 67 -5.31 -7.35 -7.28
N ALA A 68 -5.80 -8.59 -7.22
CA ALA A 68 -5.81 -9.38 -6.00
C ALA A 68 -4.39 -9.66 -5.47
N LEU A 69 -3.50 -10.16 -6.34
CA LEU A 69 -2.11 -10.46 -5.98
C LEU A 69 -1.34 -9.22 -5.57
N TYR A 70 -1.53 -8.11 -6.28
CA TYR A 70 -0.90 -6.85 -5.93
C TYR A 70 -1.44 -6.29 -4.60
N GLY A 71 -2.76 -6.35 -4.39
CA GLY A 71 -3.40 -5.95 -3.13
C GLY A 71 -2.91 -6.80 -1.94
N LEU A 72 -2.77 -8.11 -2.13
CA LEU A 72 -2.22 -9.01 -1.14
C LEU A 72 -0.76 -8.66 -0.82
N ALA A 73 0.08 -8.45 -1.83
CA ALA A 73 1.47 -8.02 -1.64
C ALA A 73 1.54 -6.68 -0.89
N TYR A 74 0.69 -5.73 -1.25
CA TYR A 74 0.60 -4.44 -0.55
C TYR A 74 0.23 -4.64 0.91
N PHE A 75 -0.83 -5.39 1.23
CA PHE A 75 -1.25 -5.68 2.60
C PHE A 75 -0.14 -6.36 3.43
N LEU A 76 0.50 -7.39 2.87
CA LEU A 76 1.59 -8.10 3.57
C LEU A 76 2.77 -7.19 3.86
N VAL A 77 3.14 -6.31 2.94
CA VAL A 77 4.31 -5.45 3.13
C VAL A 77 3.94 -4.22 3.99
N HIS A 78 2.76 -3.65 3.79
CA HIS A 78 2.31 -2.43 4.44
C HIS A 78 1.83 -2.71 5.86
N ASP A 79 0.76 -3.47 5.99
CA ASP A 79 0.07 -3.69 7.25
C ASP A 79 0.80 -4.70 8.14
N VAL A 80 1.32 -5.79 7.55
CA VAL A 80 2.01 -6.84 8.31
C VAL A 80 3.48 -6.48 8.57
N PHE A 81 4.23 -6.05 7.54
CA PHE A 81 5.67 -5.79 7.71
C PHE A 81 6.01 -4.38 8.23
N VAL A 82 5.39 -3.31 7.71
CA VAL A 82 5.70 -1.93 8.11
C VAL A 82 4.92 -1.51 9.35
N HIS A 83 3.59 -1.64 9.35
CA HIS A 83 2.74 -1.25 10.48
C HIS A 83 2.65 -2.31 11.58
N GLN A 84 3.15 -3.52 11.35
CA GLN A 84 3.14 -4.61 12.33
C GLN A 84 1.76 -4.87 12.95
N ARG A 85 0.69 -4.73 12.14
CA ARG A 85 -0.68 -5.08 12.56
C ARG A 85 -0.81 -6.58 12.83
N VAL A 86 0.03 -7.39 12.18
CA VAL A 86 0.22 -8.82 12.43
C VAL A 86 1.71 -9.11 12.60
N MET A 87 2.09 -9.85 13.63
CA MET A 87 3.48 -10.06 14.05
C MET A 87 4.22 -11.15 13.25
N TRP A 88 3.98 -11.27 11.94
CA TRP A 88 4.53 -12.37 11.14
C TRP A 88 5.87 -12.04 10.47
N LEU A 89 6.04 -10.83 9.93
CA LEU A 89 7.23 -10.46 9.12
C LEU A 89 8.21 -9.52 9.84
N ARG A 90 8.13 -9.40 11.17
CA ARG A 90 8.89 -8.42 11.96
C ARG A 90 10.41 -8.54 11.81
N THR A 91 10.93 -9.74 11.53
CA THR A 91 12.36 -10.07 11.47
C THR A 91 13.01 -9.83 10.11
N ALA A 92 12.25 -9.43 9.08
CA ALA A 92 12.85 -9.12 7.78
C ALA A 92 13.72 -7.85 7.87
N GLN A 93 15.05 -8.02 7.80
CA GLN A 93 16.04 -6.96 8.01
C GLN A 93 16.95 -6.69 6.81
N THR A 94 16.56 -7.12 5.61
CA THR A 94 17.37 -6.82 4.42
C THR A 94 17.47 -5.30 4.22
N PRO A 95 18.56 -4.81 3.61
CA PRO A 95 18.72 -3.37 3.41
C PRO A 95 17.58 -2.73 2.61
N TYR A 96 16.95 -3.50 1.72
CA TYR A 96 15.78 -3.07 0.97
C TYR A 96 14.55 -2.87 1.89
N PHE A 97 14.25 -3.87 2.72
CA PHE A 97 13.13 -3.81 3.67
C PHE A 97 13.33 -2.72 4.74
N LYS A 98 14.58 -2.49 5.17
CA LYS A 98 14.93 -1.34 6.03
C LYS A 98 14.63 -0.02 5.32
N ALA A 99 15.12 0.15 4.10
CA ALA A 99 14.89 1.37 3.33
C ALA A 99 13.40 1.63 3.07
N MET A 100 12.64 0.58 2.77
CA MET A 100 11.19 0.65 2.59
C MET A 100 10.48 1.15 3.84
N ARG A 101 10.74 0.53 4.99
CA ARG A 101 10.14 0.94 6.27
C ARG A 101 10.46 2.40 6.60
N GLN A 102 11.73 2.81 6.45
CA GLN A 102 12.15 4.19 6.71
C GLN A 102 11.48 5.18 5.75
N THR A 103 11.41 4.84 4.46
CA THR A 103 10.77 5.67 3.45
C THR A 103 9.28 5.88 3.76
N HIS A 104 8.60 4.82 4.18
CA HIS A 104 7.19 4.87 4.58
C HIS A 104 6.98 5.71 5.86
N HIS A 105 7.86 5.60 6.85
CA HIS A 105 7.79 6.46 8.04
C HIS A 105 7.98 7.95 7.71
N LEU A 106 8.85 8.29 6.76
CA LEU A 106 8.98 9.68 6.29
C LEU A 106 7.71 10.18 5.62
N HIS A 107 7.06 9.32 4.83
CA HIS A 107 5.78 9.65 4.23
C HIS A 107 4.73 10.00 5.29
N HIS A 108 4.65 9.21 6.37
CA HIS A 108 3.75 9.48 7.50
C HIS A 108 4.10 10.70 8.34
N ALA A 109 5.33 11.20 8.28
CA ALA A 109 5.73 12.39 9.02
C ALA A 109 5.05 13.67 8.47
N VAL A 110 4.56 13.64 7.23
CA VAL A 110 3.86 14.77 6.60
C VAL A 110 2.42 14.37 6.29
N HIS A 111 1.49 14.99 6.99
CA HIS A 111 0.06 14.66 6.95
C HIS A 111 -0.70 15.37 5.81
N THR A 112 0.01 16.08 4.94
CA THR A 112 -0.62 16.78 3.81
C THR A 112 0.06 16.36 2.52
N LYS A 113 -0.70 16.31 1.43
CA LYS A 113 -0.17 16.03 0.09
C LYS A 113 0.98 16.97 -0.30
N ALA A 114 0.91 18.24 0.13
CA ALA A 114 1.95 19.22 -0.12
C ALA A 114 3.14 18.98 0.82
N GLY A 115 4.30 18.66 0.26
CA GLY A 115 5.51 18.36 1.03
C GLY A 115 5.62 16.90 1.50
N ALA A 116 4.55 16.10 1.42
CA ALA A 116 4.68 14.66 1.57
C ALA A 116 5.48 14.07 0.39
N GLU A 117 6.40 13.19 0.71
CA GLU A 117 7.18 12.45 -0.26
C GLU A 117 6.82 10.96 -0.26
N ALA A 118 7.35 10.22 -1.23
CA ALA A 118 7.29 8.77 -1.27
C ALA A 118 5.89 8.14 -1.16
N PHE A 119 4.95 8.59 -2.01
CA PHE A 119 3.63 7.97 -2.14
C PHE A 119 3.64 6.54 -2.74
N GLY A 120 4.79 6.07 -3.24
CA GLY A 120 4.97 4.69 -3.71
C GLY A 120 5.47 3.84 -2.55
N PHE A 121 5.17 2.54 -2.58
CA PHE A 121 5.39 1.68 -1.44
C PHE A 121 6.24 0.44 -1.75
N LEU A 122 5.82 -0.42 -2.69
CA LEU A 122 6.53 -1.68 -2.95
C LEU A 122 7.88 -1.47 -3.63
N PHE A 123 8.03 -0.37 -4.37
CA PHE A 123 9.26 0.01 -5.05
C PHE A 123 9.91 1.21 -4.36
N VAL A 124 11.03 0.97 -3.67
CA VAL A 124 11.80 2.02 -3.00
C VAL A 124 12.64 2.80 -4.03
N PRO A 125 12.43 4.10 -4.23
CA PRO A 125 13.25 4.91 -5.12
C PRO A 125 14.74 4.86 -4.74
N LYS A 126 15.63 4.84 -5.74
CA LYS A 126 17.10 4.74 -5.55
C LYS A 126 17.66 5.74 -4.53
N ARG A 127 17.11 6.96 -4.47
CA ARG A 127 17.53 8.00 -3.51
C ARG A 127 17.35 7.57 -2.06
N TYR A 128 16.25 6.90 -1.74
CA TYR A 128 15.95 6.43 -0.39
C TYR A 128 16.67 5.13 -0.08
N PHE A 129 16.82 4.24 -1.07
CA PHE A 129 17.65 3.05 -0.90
C PHE A 129 19.11 3.41 -0.59
N LYS A 130 19.69 4.42 -1.26
CA LYS A 130 21.04 4.91 -0.93
C LYS A 130 21.13 5.53 0.47
N LYS A 131 20.06 6.20 0.91
CA LYS A 131 20.00 6.90 2.21
C LYS A 131 19.78 5.96 3.39
N TYR A 132 18.92 4.95 3.24
CA TYR A 132 18.44 4.09 4.33
C TYR A 132 18.74 2.59 4.15
N GLY A 133 19.19 2.19 2.96
CA GLY A 133 19.53 0.81 2.60
C GLY A 133 21.02 0.52 2.66
N ARG A 134 21.82 1.39 3.27
CA ARG A 134 23.20 1.07 3.67
C ARG A 134 23.14 0.76 5.15
N GLY A 135 23.26 -0.52 5.48
CA GLY A 135 23.43 -1.02 6.85
C GLY A 135 24.89 -0.96 7.25
#